data_AF-A0A7C1KMA1-F1
#
_entry.id   AF-A0A7C1KMA1-F1
#
_cell.length_a   1.000
_cell.length_b   1.000
_cell.length_c   1.000
_cell.angle_alpha   90.00
_cell.angle_beta   90.00
_cell.angle_gamma   90.00
#
_symmetry.space_group_name_H-M   'P 1'
#
loop_
_entity.id
_entity.type
_entity.pdbx_description
1 polymer ?
#
loop_
_entity_poly.entity_id
_entity_poly.type
_entity_poly.pdbx_seq_one_letter_code
_entity_poly.pdbx_strand_id
1 'polypeptide(L)'
;MPSCISFKLATIISFRFDCIVNYSFKGVVPAVVGSQVANDFSLMAGHKLKQTSLRLRNPANAPDEWEKKVLKKLQSSGYSKGVGFGETLETENKKIYRYMKPICAEKACLECHGEKNKIKPAIKHFRERKYPGDQAFGYKEGDIRGGISITILLEQLIP
;
A
#
# COMPACT_ATOMS: atom_id res chain seq x y z
N MET A 1 23.84 19.13 -32.80
CA MET A 1 24.76 18.92 -31.66
C MET A 1 24.86 20.22 -30.89
N PRO A 2 24.18 20.41 -29.76
CA PRO A 2 24.39 21.60 -28.95
C PRO A 2 25.41 21.31 -27.83
N SER A 3 26.31 22.27 -27.67
CA SER A 3 27.49 22.31 -26.83
C SER A 3 27.16 22.48 -25.34
N CYS A 4 27.73 21.63 -24.48
CA CYS A 4 27.71 21.79 -23.03
C CYS A 4 28.69 22.89 -22.59
N ILE A 5 28.18 23.95 -21.97
CA ILE A 5 28.98 24.93 -21.26
C ILE A 5 29.34 24.33 -19.89
N SER A 6 30.63 24.19 -19.61
CA SER A 6 31.17 23.65 -18.36
C SER A 6 31.63 24.79 -17.46
N PHE A 7 31.00 24.94 -16.30
CA PHE A 7 31.55 25.74 -15.20
C PHE A 7 32.31 24.81 -14.25
N LYS A 8 33.64 24.98 -14.17
CA LYS A 8 34.48 24.35 -13.15
C LYS A 8 34.44 25.22 -11.89
N LEU A 9 33.77 24.75 -10.84
CA LEU A 9 34.19 25.03 -9.46
C LEU A 9 34.32 23.70 -8.72
N ALA A 10 35.38 23.61 -7.92
CA ALA A 10 35.90 22.38 -7.35
C ALA A 10 35.02 21.80 -6.23
N THR A 11 35.14 20.48 -6.07
CA THR A 11 34.77 19.65 -4.91
C THR A 11 33.45 18.86 -5.02
N ILE A 12 33.63 17.58 -5.37
CA ILE A 12 32.90 16.38 -4.91
C ILE A 12 31.42 16.22 -5.31
N ILE A 13 31.19 15.18 -6.13
CA ILE A 13 29.94 14.58 -6.63
C ILE A 13 29.32 15.28 -7.87
N SER A 14 29.68 14.76 -9.04
CA SER A 14 28.96 15.01 -10.30
C SER A 14 27.65 14.20 -10.29
N PHE A 15 26.54 14.85 -9.95
CA PHE A 15 25.22 14.34 -10.33
C PHE A 15 24.97 14.74 -11.79
N ARG A 16 25.08 13.78 -12.71
CA ARG A 16 24.48 13.92 -14.03
C ARG A 16 22.96 13.96 -13.85
N PHE A 17 22.38 15.15 -13.92
CA PHE A 17 20.94 15.31 -14.09
C PHE A 17 20.62 15.04 -15.56
N ASP A 18 20.13 13.83 -15.86
CA ASP A 18 19.47 13.56 -17.13
C ASP A 18 18.19 14.40 -17.19
N CYS A 19 18.22 15.44 -18.03
CA CYS A 19 17.10 16.32 -18.34
C CYS A 19 16.03 15.63 -19.19
N ILE A 20 15.45 14.49 -18.79
CA ILE A 20 14.23 13.94 -19.42
C ILE A 20 13.36 13.17 -18.42
N VAL A 21 12.80 13.81 -17.39
CA VAL A 21 11.50 13.38 -16.82
C VAL A 21 10.86 14.50 -15.99
N ASN A 22 9.97 15.29 -16.59
CA ASN A 22 9.05 16.14 -15.83
C ASN A 22 7.86 15.30 -15.33
N TYR A 23 8.11 14.48 -14.32
CA TYR A 23 7.10 13.98 -13.39
C TYR A 23 7.73 13.90 -12.01
N SER A 24 7.56 14.95 -11.21
CA SER A 24 8.02 14.98 -9.83
C SER A 24 7.10 14.09 -8.98
N PHE A 25 7.47 12.81 -8.86
CA PHE A 25 6.93 11.96 -7.80
C PHE A 25 7.43 12.54 -6.47
N LYS A 26 6.58 13.23 -5.72
CA LYS A 26 6.91 13.97 -4.47
C LYS A 26 7.37 13.09 -3.30
N GLY A 27 7.82 11.85 -3.54
CA GLY A 27 8.39 10.97 -2.52
C GLY A 27 7.40 10.30 -1.56
N VAL A 28 6.12 10.68 -1.56
CA VAL A 28 5.10 10.13 -0.66
C VAL A 28 4.30 9.03 -1.36
N VAL A 29 4.76 7.77 -1.24
CA VAL A 29 3.97 6.60 -1.68
C VAL A 29 2.99 6.23 -0.56
N PRO A 30 1.66 6.22 -0.78
CA PRO A 30 0.70 5.89 0.28
C PRO A 30 0.99 4.55 0.98
N ALA A 31 1.36 3.53 0.19
CA ALA A 31 1.70 2.23 0.73
C ALA A 31 2.95 2.25 1.62
N VAL A 32 3.98 3.04 1.27
CA VAL A 32 5.23 3.12 2.05
C VAL A 32 4.98 3.85 3.36
N VAL A 33 4.36 5.02 3.31
CA VAL A 33 4.04 5.81 4.51
C VAL A 33 3.08 5.04 5.39
N GLY A 34 2.03 4.44 4.82
CA GLY A 34 1.08 3.63 5.59
C GLY A 34 1.73 2.41 6.23
N SER A 35 2.72 1.78 5.59
CA SER A 35 3.48 0.68 6.20
C SER A 35 4.38 1.16 7.34
N GLN A 36 5.01 2.33 7.22
CA GLN A 36 5.82 2.93 8.30
C GLN A 36 4.95 3.28 9.51
N VAL A 37 3.86 4.03 9.30
CA VAL A 37 2.91 4.38 10.36
C VAL A 37 2.34 3.13 11.03
N ALA A 38 2.02 2.10 10.24
CA ALA A 38 1.51 0.85 10.79
C ALA A 38 2.55 0.11 11.65
N ASN A 39 3.82 0.14 11.25
CA ASN A 39 4.92 -0.42 12.05
C ASN A 39 5.10 0.34 13.37
N ASP A 40 5.16 1.68 13.31
CA ASP A 40 5.35 2.52 14.49
C ASP A 40 4.18 2.36 15.48
N PHE A 41 2.95 2.39 14.98
CA PHE A 41 1.75 2.09 15.78
C PHE A 41 1.86 0.71 16.43
N SER A 42 2.30 -0.31 15.69
CA SER A 42 2.35 -1.67 16.22
C SER A 42 3.37 -1.82 17.34
N LEU A 43 4.51 -1.15 17.22
CA LEU A 43 5.55 -1.12 18.25
C LEU A 43 5.10 -0.36 19.51
N MET A 44 4.41 0.77 19.33
CA MET A 44 3.98 1.62 20.45
C MET A 44 2.77 1.07 21.21
N ALA A 45 1.77 0.56 20.49
CA ALA A 45 0.51 0.14 21.08
C ALA A 45 0.45 -1.35 21.44
N GLY A 46 1.43 -2.16 21.04
CA GLY A 46 1.42 -3.62 21.26
C GLY A 46 0.37 -4.37 20.43
N HIS A 47 -0.30 -3.69 19.51
CA HIS A 47 -1.28 -4.24 18.58
C HIS A 47 -0.67 -4.40 17.19
N LYS A 48 -1.30 -5.17 16.28
CA LYS A 48 -0.80 -5.28 14.89
C LYS A 48 -1.66 -4.45 13.97
N LEU A 49 -1.04 -3.60 13.16
CA LEU A 49 -1.68 -2.86 12.08
C LEU A 49 -0.94 -3.15 10.76
N LYS A 50 -1.67 -3.38 9.66
CA LYS A 50 -1.06 -3.54 8.33
C LYS A 50 -2.03 -3.20 7.20
N GLN A 51 -1.45 -2.87 6.04
CA GLN A 51 -2.14 -2.90 4.76
C GLN A 51 -2.07 -4.31 4.17
N THR A 52 -3.17 -4.78 3.57
CA THR A 52 -3.26 -6.11 2.97
C THR A 52 -4.07 -6.10 1.67
N SER A 53 -3.85 -7.06 0.76
CA SER A 53 -4.55 -7.14 -0.53
C SER A 53 -4.51 -8.55 -1.13
N LEU A 54 -5.53 -8.94 -1.88
CA LEU A 54 -5.49 -10.16 -2.70
C LEU A 54 -4.62 -10.02 -3.96
N ARG A 55 -4.38 -8.79 -4.42
CA ARG A 55 -3.53 -8.47 -5.58
C ARG A 55 -2.36 -7.63 -5.09
N LEU A 56 -1.17 -8.21 -5.07
CA LEU A 56 -0.04 -7.67 -4.32
C LEU A 56 0.85 -6.78 -5.18
N ARG A 57 1.27 -5.66 -4.60
CA ARG A 57 2.41 -4.86 -5.10
C ARG A 57 3.66 -5.14 -4.30
N ASN A 58 3.51 -5.09 -2.98
CA ASN A 58 4.54 -5.50 -2.02
C ASN A 58 4.15 -6.89 -1.48
N PRO A 59 5.01 -7.92 -1.64
CA PRO A 59 4.77 -9.25 -1.06
C PRO A 59 4.58 -9.24 0.46
N ALA A 60 5.18 -8.29 1.18
CA ALA A 60 5.01 -8.15 2.64
C ALA A 60 3.55 -7.82 3.05
N ASN A 61 2.72 -7.35 2.12
CA ASN A 61 1.30 -7.09 2.34
C ASN A 61 0.42 -8.30 2.03
N ALA A 62 1.01 -9.50 1.90
CA ALA A 62 0.26 -10.73 1.72
C ALA A 62 -0.73 -10.95 2.87
N PRO A 63 -1.99 -11.34 2.56
CA PRO A 63 -2.99 -11.58 3.58
C PRO A 63 -2.75 -12.91 4.29
N ASP A 64 -3.04 -12.95 5.59
CA ASP A 64 -3.24 -14.21 6.31
C ASP A 64 -4.60 -14.85 5.95
N GLU A 65 -4.90 -16.04 6.48
CA GLU A 65 -6.14 -16.75 6.16
C GLU A 65 -7.41 -16.02 6.59
N TRP A 66 -7.37 -15.29 7.71
CA TRP A 66 -8.50 -14.46 8.15
C TRP A 66 -8.68 -13.27 7.20
N GLU A 67 -7.60 -12.57 6.88
CA GLU A 67 -7.61 -11.42 5.98
C GLU A 67 -8.08 -11.82 4.58
N LYS A 68 -7.67 -12.98 4.06
CA LYS A 68 -8.16 -13.51 2.78
C LYS A 68 -9.67 -13.70 2.78
N LYS A 69 -10.22 -14.31 3.83
CA LYS A 69 -11.67 -14.53 3.97
C LYS A 69 -12.43 -13.20 4.03
N VAL A 70 -11.94 -12.26 4.83
CA VAL A 70 -12.56 -10.93 4.97
C VAL A 70 -12.48 -10.14 3.68
N LEU A 71 -11.33 -10.10 3.00
CA LEU A 71 -11.19 -9.42 1.69
C LEU A 71 -12.17 -9.96 0.65
N LYS A 72 -12.34 -11.30 0.57
CA LYS A 72 -13.33 -11.93 -0.32
C LYS A 72 -14.75 -11.54 0.07
N LYS A 73 -15.06 -11.48 1.37
CA LYS A 73 -16.37 -11.04 1.87
C LYS A 73 -16.66 -9.59 1.49
N LEU A 74 -15.69 -8.69 1.69
CA LEU A 74 -15.81 -7.26 1.35
C LEU A 74 -15.95 -7.02 -0.17
N GLN A 75 -15.46 -7.94 -1.01
CA GLN A 75 -15.62 -7.91 -2.46
C GLN A 75 -16.94 -8.49 -2.97
N SER A 76 -17.72 -9.16 -2.12
CA SER A 76 -18.99 -9.77 -2.52
C SER A 76 -20.07 -8.71 -2.79
N SER A 77 -20.94 -8.96 -3.77
CA SER A 77 -21.97 -8.00 -4.23
C SER A 77 -22.99 -7.60 -3.15
N GLY A 78 -23.19 -8.45 -2.14
CA GLY A 78 -24.12 -8.19 -1.03
C GLY A 78 -23.52 -7.43 0.15
N TYR A 79 -22.22 -7.11 0.14
CA TYR A 79 -21.58 -6.42 1.26
C TYR A 79 -21.66 -4.90 1.08
N SER A 80 -22.06 -4.18 2.15
CA SER A 80 -22.16 -2.72 2.13
C SER A 80 -20.81 -2.07 1.85
N LYS A 81 -20.72 -1.35 0.72
CA LYS A 81 -19.47 -0.69 0.30
C LYS A 81 -18.96 0.27 1.38
N GLY A 82 -17.66 0.20 1.67
CA GLY A 82 -17.00 1.06 2.66
C GLY A 82 -17.18 0.65 4.12
N VAL A 83 -18.08 -0.28 4.43
CA VAL A 83 -18.24 -0.82 5.79
C VAL A 83 -17.08 -1.77 6.09
N GLY A 84 -16.54 -1.72 7.32
CA GLY A 84 -15.51 -2.66 7.76
C GLY A 84 -16.11 -3.89 8.42
N PHE A 85 -15.35 -4.97 8.46
CA PHE A 85 -15.74 -6.20 9.14
C PHE A 85 -14.86 -6.42 10.36
N GLY A 86 -15.49 -6.69 11.51
CA GLY A 86 -14.80 -7.01 12.75
C GLY A 86 -15.38 -8.24 13.42
N GLU A 87 -14.52 -8.99 14.09
CA GLU A 87 -14.92 -10.12 14.92
C GLU A 87 -13.93 -10.35 16.06
N THR A 88 -14.43 -10.94 17.14
CA THR A 88 -13.61 -11.40 18.25
C THR A 88 -13.30 -12.88 18.03
N LEU A 89 -12.03 -13.23 18.10
CA LEU A 89 -11.56 -14.60 18.01
C LEU A 89 -10.99 -15.03 19.36
N GLU A 90 -11.37 -16.22 19.80
CA GLU A 90 -10.77 -16.88 20.94
C GLU A 90 -9.74 -17.88 20.43
N THR A 91 -8.50 -17.73 20.90
CA THR A 91 -7.41 -18.68 20.71
C THR A 91 -7.12 -19.34 22.06
N GLU A 92 -6.48 -20.50 22.06
CA GLU A 92 -6.28 -21.34 23.27
C GLU A 92 -5.79 -20.58 24.50
N ASN A 93 -5.00 -19.51 24.30
CA ASN A 93 -4.46 -18.70 25.40
C ASN A 93 -4.77 -17.20 25.30
N LYS A 94 -5.49 -16.73 24.26
CA LYS A 94 -5.72 -15.29 24.06
C LYS A 94 -7.04 -14.93 23.42
N LYS A 95 -7.65 -13.85 23.89
CA LYS A 95 -8.80 -13.20 23.22
C LYS A 95 -8.32 -12.03 22.37
N ILE A 96 -8.60 -12.09 21.07
CA ILE A 96 -8.21 -11.04 20.12
C ILE A 96 -9.43 -10.46 19.44
N TYR A 97 -9.41 -9.16 19.20
CA TYR A 97 -10.36 -8.51 18.30
C TYR A 97 -9.66 -8.18 17.00
N ARG A 98 -10.22 -8.60 15.87
CA ARG A 98 -9.72 -8.29 14.54
C ARG A 98 -10.72 -7.42 13.81
N TYR A 99 -10.24 -6.40 13.12
CA TYR A 99 -11.06 -5.53 12.29
C TYR A 99 -10.35 -5.21 10.98
N MET A 100 -11.10 -5.18 9.88
CA MET A 100 -10.61 -4.76 8.58
C MET A 100 -11.50 -3.67 8.00
N LYS A 101 -10.89 -2.52 7.70
CA LYS A 101 -11.51 -1.46 6.90
C LYS A 101 -11.14 -1.64 5.43
N PRO A 102 -12.10 -1.71 4.49
CA PRO A 102 -11.79 -1.78 3.07
C PRO A 102 -11.09 -0.50 2.59
N ILE A 103 -10.17 -0.67 1.63
CA ILE A 103 -9.61 0.42 0.83
C ILE A 103 -10.34 0.37 -0.51
N CYS A 104 -11.27 1.29 -0.73
CA CYS A 104 -11.98 1.44 -2.00
C CYS A 104 -11.11 2.23 -2.98
N ALA A 105 -11.03 1.78 -4.23
CA ALA A 105 -10.31 2.48 -5.27
C ALA A 105 -11.09 3.72 -5.72
N GLU A 106 -10.50 4.89 -5.54
CA GLU A 106 -11.02 6.17 -6.04
C GLU A 106 -10.32 6.55 -7.36
N LYS A 107 -10.80 7.61 -8.03
CA LYS A 107 -10.22 8.09 -9.30
C LYS A 107 -8.70 8.30 -9.22
N ALA A 108 -8.21 8.91 -8.15
CA ALA A 108 -6.78 9.14 -7.94
C ALA A 108 -5.99 7.83 -7.82
N CYS A 109 -6.59 6.75 -7.31
CA CYS A 109 -5.94 5.44 -7.24
C CYS A 109 -5.64 4.88 -8.64
N LEU A 110 -6.51 5.16 -9.61
CA LEU A 110 -6.45 4.59 -10.95
C LEU A 110 -5.26 5.10 -11.78
N GLU A 111 -4.66 6.22 -11.40
CA GLU A 111 -3.43 6.71 -12.03
C GLU A 111 -2.26 5.70 -11.95
N CYS A 112 -2.26 4.88 -10.89
CA CYS A 112 -1.22 3.89 -10.61
C CYS A 112 -1.73 2.44 -10.53
N HIS A 113 -3.02 2.26 -10.27
CA HIS A 113 -3.67 0.97 -10.07
C HIS A 113 -4.73 0.65 -11.14
N GLY A 114 -4.98 1.55 -12.10
CA GLY A 114 -5.85 1.31 -13.25
C GLY A 114 -5.20 0.43 -14.31
N GLU A 115 -5.64 0.57 -15.56
CA GLU A 115 -5.12 -0.22 -16.68
C GLU A 115 -3.61 -0.03 -16.87
N LYS A 116 -2.86 -1.14 -17.02
CA LYS A 116 -1.39 -1.15 -17.03
C LYS A 116 -0.77 -0.30 -18.16
N ASN A 117 -1.45 -0.22 -19.31
CA ASN A 117 -1.04 0.55 -20.49
C ASN A 117 -1.32 2.07 -20.35
N LYS A 118 -2.18 2.50 -19.43
CA LYS A 118 -2.51 3.92 -19.19
C LYS A 118 -1.64 4.58 -18.11
N ILE A 119 -0.75 3.82 -17.47
CA ILE A 119 0.13 4.32 -16.41
C ILE A 119 1.29 5.12 -17.01
N LYS A 120 1.55 6.30 -16.47
CA LYS A 120 2.63 7.22 -16.89
C LYS A 120 4.01 6.51 -16.89
N PRO A 121 4.87 6.73 -17.90
CA PRO A 121 6.18 6.07 -18.01
C PRO A 121 7.08 6.24 -16.78
N ALA A 122 7.07 7.42 -16.15
CA ALA A 122 7.87 7.68 -14.95
C ALA A 122 7.54 6.74 -13.78
N ILE A 123 6.25 6.43 -13.60
CA ILE A 123 5.75 5.55 -12.53
C ILE A 123 6.08 4.09 -12.86
N LYS A 124 6.03 3.72 -14.14
CA LYS A 124 6.36 2.37 -14.63
C LYS A 124 7.79 1.96 -14.27
N HIS A 125 8.79 2.80 -14.57
CA HIS A 125 10.21 2.50 -14.32
C HIS A 125 10.56 2.39 -12.84
N PHE A 126 10.02 3.27 -11.99
CA PHE A 126 10.22 3.17 -10.54
C PHE A 126 9.68 1.84 -10.00
N ARG A 127 8.48 1.48 -10.44
CA ARG A 127 7.75 0.31 -9.97
C ARG A 127 8.37 -1.00 -10.43
N GLU A 128 8.78 -1.12 -11.70
CA GLU A 128 9.38 -2.36 -12.22
C GLU A 128 10.72 -2.67 -11.53
N ARG A 129 11.50 -1.63 -11.18
CA ARG A 129 12.72 -1.79 -10.38
C ARG A 129 12.43 -2.22 -8.94
N LYS A 130 11.42 -1.63 -8.29
CA LYS A 130 11.15 -1.86 -6.87
C LYS A 130 10.25 -3.07 -6.60
N TYR A 131 9.35 -3.39 -7.53
CA TYR A 131 8.29 -4.39 -7.42
C TYR A 131 8.16 -5.18 -8.73
N PRO A 132 9.12 -6.07 -9.04
CA PRO A 132 9.12 -6.83 -10.29
C PRO A 132 7.91 -7.77 -10.43
N GLY A 133 7.33 -8.23 -9.31
CA GLY A 133 6.15 -9.10 -9.26
C GLY A 133 4.82 -8.38 -9.03
N ASP A 134 4.71 -7.08 -9.37
CA ASP A 134 3.51 -6.29 -9.08
C ASP A 134 2.27 -6.79 -9.86
N GLN A 135 1.19 -7.06 -9.12
CA GLN A 135 -0.11 -7.52 -9.62
C GLN A 135 -1.23 -6.49 -9.40
N ALA A 136 -0.93 -5.35 -8.76
CA ALA A 136 -1.93 -4.38 -8.32
C ALA A 136 -2.35 -3.39 -9.44
N PHE A 137 -2.99 -3.89 -10.49
CA PHE A 137 -3.46 -3.09 -11.65
C PHE A 137 -4.90 -3.37 -12.02
N GLY A 138 -5.44 -2.78 -13.08
CA GLY A 138 -6.75 -3.12 -13.64
C GLY A 138 -7.91 -2.96 -12.65
N TYR A 139 -7.74 -2.11 -11.64
CA TYR A 139 -8.85 -1.69 -10.78
C TYR A 139 -9.72 -0.67 -11.50
N LYS A 140 -10.99 -0.63 -11.12
CA LYS A 140 -11.99 0.37 -11.49
C LYS A 140 -12.40 1.16 -10.26
N GLU A 141 -13.01 2.32 -10.48
CA GLU A 141 -13.55 3.12 -9.38
C GLU A 141 -14.59 2.31 -8.60
N GLY A 142 -14.46 2.29 -7.27
CA GLY A 142 -15.29 1.52 -6.36
C GLY A 142 -14.85 0.08 -6.13
N ASP A 143 -13.82 -0.43 -6.82
CA ASP A 143 -13.26 -1.75 -6.52
C ASP A 143 -12.58 -1.77 -5.14
N ILE A 144 -12.56 -2.93 -4.48
CA ILE A 144 -11.78 -3.10 -3.24
C ILE A 144 -10.30 -3.33 -3.61
N ARG A 145 -9.48 -2.29 -3.40
CA ARG A 145 -8.03 -2.32 -3.60
C ARG A 145 -7.33 -3.22 -2.58
N GLY A 146 -7.85 -3.29 -1.37
CA GLY A 146 -7.27 -4.03 -0.25
C GLY A 146 -7.99 -3.68 1.05
N GLY A 147 -7.30 -3.84 2.17
CA GLY A 147 -7.83 -3.47 3.48
C GLY A 147 -6.73 -2.99 4.44
N ILE A 148 -7.13 -2.16 5.39
CA ILE A 148 -6.38 -1.87 6.61
C ILE A 148 -6.84 -2.86 7.66
N SER A 149 -5.95 -3.73 8.10
CA SER A 149 -6.21 -4.83 9.03
C SER A 149 -5.58 -4.49 10.37
N ILE A 150 -6.37 -4.54 11.44
CA ILE A 150 -5.90 -4.39 12.83
C ILE A 150 -6.22 -5.64 13.62
N THR A 151 -5.26 -6.07 14.44
CA THR A 151 -5.42 -7.11 15.45
C THR A 151 -5.09 -6.52 16.81
N ILE A 152 -6.08 -6.48 17.69
CA ILE A 152 -6.01 -5.97 19.04
C ILE A 152 -5.97 -7.17 20.00
N LEU A 153 -5.01 -7.16 20.92
CA LEU A 153 -4.95 -8.13 22.01
C LEU A 153 -5.83 -7.60 23.15
N LEU A 154 -6.95 -8.27 23.45
CA LEU A 154 -7.92 -7.73 24.41
C LEU A 154 -7.41 -7.77 25.85
N GLU A 155 -6.50 -8.69 26.18
CA GLU A 155 -5.81 -8.71 27.48
C GLU A 155 -5.04 -7.41 27.78
N GLN A 156 -4.56 -6.70 26.76
CA GLN A 156 -3.83 -5.45 26.92
C GLN A 156 -4.75 -4.22 27.09
N LEU A 157 -6.06 -4.41 26.95
CA LEU A 157 -7.06 -3.34 27.09
C LEU A 157 -7.72 -3.30 28.46
N ILE A 158 -7.42 -4.27 29.33
CA ILE A 158 -7.96 -4.34 30.69
C ILE A 158 -6.88 -3.78 31.62
N PRO A 159 -7.06 -2.56 32.18
CA PRO A 159 -6.16 -2.02 33.20
C PRO A 159 -6.21 -2.79 34.52
#